data_AF-V9XZX3-F1
#
_entry.id   AF-V9XZX3-F1
#
_cell.length_a   1.000
_cell.length_b   1.000
_cell.length_c   1.000
_cell.angle_alpha   90.00
_cell.angle_beta   90.00
_cell.angle_gamma   90.00
#
_symmetry.space_group_name_H-M   'P 1'
#
loop_
_entity.id
_entity.type
_entity.pdbx_description
1 polymer ?
#
loop_
_entity_poly.entity_id
_entity_poly.type
_entity_poly.pdbx_seq_one_letter_code
_entity_poly.pdbx_strand_id
1 'polypeptide(L)' 'MWIEPVEDLGTLVVLTPERLTASNPAHVELGRQVFDRLNRAGLMHPVVQG' A
#
# COMPACT_ATOMS: atom_id res chain seq x y z
N MET A 1 -1.91 -3.28 -10.39
CA MET A 1 -1.11 -2.32 -9.60
C MET A 1 -0.49 -1.30 -10.53
N TRP A 2 -0.79 -0.03 -10.33
CA TRP A 2 -0.13 1.09 -11.01
C TRP A 2 0.35 2.13 -9.99
N ILE A 3 1.31 2.95 -10.41
CA ILE A 3 2.13 3.80 -9.57
C ILE A 3 2.08 5.20 -10.18
N GLU A 4 1.49 6.15 -9.46
CA GLU A 4 1.37 7.54 -9.91
C GLU A 4 2.17 8.46 -8.98
N PRO A 5 3.01 9.36 -9.52
CA PRO A 5 3.58 10.44 -8.72
C PRO A 5 2.46 11.39 -8.28
N VAL A 6 2.50 11.80 -7.01
CA VAL A 6 1.62 12.82 -6.46
C VAL A 6 2.47 14.02 -6.09
N GLU A 7 2.76 14.86 -7.08
CA GLU A 7 3.55 16.08 -6.94
C GLU A 7 4.76 15.89 -6.01
N ASP A 8 4.85 16.68 -4.93
CA ASP A 8 5.89 16.61 -3.89
C ASP A 8 5.49 15.72 -2.69
N LEU A 9 4.29 15.14 -2.71
CA LEU A 9 3.74 14.28 -1.64
C LEU A 9 4.19 12.82 -1.74
N GLY A 10 4.79 12.43 -2.87
CA GLY A 10 5.36 11.11 -3.08
C GLY A 10 4.64 10.31 -4.15
N THR A 11 4.21 9.09 -3.81
CA THR A 11 3.74 8.12 -4.81
C THR A 11 2.46 7.43 -4.34
N LEU A 12 1.42 7.49 -5.18
CA LEU A 12 0.19 6.73 -5.00
C LEU A 12 0.35 5.35 -5.65
N VAL A 13 0.25 4.29 -4.85
CA VAL A 13 0.22 2.90 -5.33
C VAL A 13 -1.21 2.40 -5.28
N VAL A 14 -1.82 2.20 -6.45
CA VAL A 14 -3.17 1.61 -6.53
C VAL A 14 -3.05 0.11 -6.67
N LEU A 15 -3.54 -0.64 -5.68
CA LEU A 15 -3.38 -2.10 -5.63
C LEU A 15 -4.26 -2.80 -6.68
N THR A 16 -5.51 -2.37 -6.82
CA THR A 16 -6.54 -2.94 -7.69
C THR A 16 -7.48 -1.84 -8.21
N PRO A 17 -8.05 -1.97 -9.43
CA PRO A 17 -9.05 -1.01 -9.93
C PRO A 17 -10.40 -1.10 -9.23
N GLU A 18 -10.70 -2.20 -8.53
CA GLU A 18 -11.94 -2.34 -7.79
C GLU A 18 -11.84 -1.73 -6.38
N ARG A 19 -12.99 -1.52 -5.74
CA ARG A 19 -13.02 -1.02 -4.36
C ARG A 19 -12.51 -2.08 -3.39
N LEU A 20 -11.40 -1.80 -2.73
CA LEU A 20 -10.91 -2.61 -1.61
C LEU A 20 -11.89 -2.59 -0.44
N THR A 21 -11.98 -3.73 0.25
CA THR A 21 -12.83 -3.95 1.43
C THR A 21 -12.08 -4.82 2.43
N ALA A 22 -12.23 -4.51 3.72
CA ALA A 22 -11.64 -5.33 4.78
C ALA A 22 -12.35 -6.69 4.94
N SER A 23 -13.58 -6.82 4.45
CA SER A 23 -14.36 -8.06 4.50
C SER A 23 -13.98 -9.09 3.43
N ASN A 24 -13.22 -8.69 2.40
CA ASN A 24 -12.73 -9.61 1.39
C ASN A 24 -11.32 -10.09 1.75
N PRO A 25 -11.12 -11.38 2.09
CA PRO A 25 -9.80 -11.90 2.46
C PRO A 25 -8.73 -11.70 1.38
N ALA A 26 -9.11 -11.73 0.09
CA ALA A 26 -8.18 -11.51 -1.01
C ALA A 26 -7.63 -10.07 -1.03
N HIS A 27 -8.45 -9.09 -0.64
CA HIS A 27 -8.02 -7.69 -0.53
C HIS A 27 -7.02 -7.49 0.61
N VAL A 28 -7.26 -8.13 1.76
CA VAL A 28 -6.36 -8.08 2.91
C VAL A 28 -5.00 -8.71 2.56
N GLU A 29 -5.03 -9.87 1.90
CA GLU A 29 -3.83 -10.57 1.47
C GLU A 29 -3.02 -9.76 0.44
N LEU A 30 -3.69 -9.12 -0.52
CA LEU A 30 -3.03 -8.22 -1.48
C LEU A 30 -2.33 -7.04 -0.76
N GLY A 31 -3.02 -6.43 0.21
CA GLY A 31 -2.45 -5.36 1.04
C GLY A 31 -1.22 -5.81 1.81
N ARG A 32 -1.27 -7.00 2.42
CA ARG A 32 -0.14 -7.59 3.15
C ARG A 32 1.06 -7.84 2.24
N GLN A 33 0.85 -8.43 1.06
CA GLN A 33 1.94 -8.71 0.11
C GLN A 33 2.66 -7.42 -0.33
N VAL A 34 1.90 -6.36 -0.61
CA VAL A 34 2.48 -5.07 -1.00
C VAL A 34 3.19 -4.43 0.18
N PHE A 35 2.60 -4.45 1.38
CA PHE A 35 3.24 -3.96 2.60
C PHE A 35 4.58 -4.65 2.83
N ASP A 36 4.63 -5.99 2.78
CA ASP A 36 5.84 -6.77 2.98
C ASP A 36 6.92 -6.42 1.95
N ARG A 37 6.53 -6.15 0.70
CA ARG A 37 7.45 -5.73 -0.36
C ARG A 37 8.03 -4.34 -0.08
N LEU A 38 7.19 -3.37 0.29
CA LEU A 38 7.63 -2.01 0.60
C LEU A 38 8.47 -1.98 1.88
N ASN A 39 8.13 -2.80 2.88
CA ASN A 39 8.86 -2.88 4.13
C ASN A 39 10.26 -3.45 3.92
N ARG A 40 10.40 -4.52 3.11
CA ARG A 40 11.72 -5.05 2.72
C ARG A 40 12.56 -4.05 1.92
N ALA A 41 11.92 -3.13 1.21
CA ALA A 41 12.61 -2.05 0.50
C ALA A 41 12.95 -0.85 1.41
N GLY A 42 12.62 -0.90 2.70
CA GLY A 42 12.84 0.21 3.65
C GLY A 42 11.90 1.40 3.46
N LEU A 43 10.80 1.23 2.71
CA LEU A 43 9.83 2.30 2.41
C LEU A 43 8.68 2.38 3.41
N MET A 44 8.56 1.40 4.31
CA MET A 44 7.58 1.42 5.39
C MET A 44 8.25 1.90 6.67
N HIS A 45 7.70 2.95 7.26
CA HIS A 45 8.11 3.45 8.56
C HIS A 45 6.93 3.36 9.53
N PRO A 46 7.15 3.00 10.80
CA PRO A 46 6.12 3.05 11.82
C PRO A 46 5.48 4.43 11.90
N VAL A 47 4.15 4.49 11.83
CA VAL A 47 3.39 5.71 12.15
C VAL A 47 3.15 5.73 13.66
N VAL A 48 4.23 5.72 14.45
CA VAL A 48 4.11 6.03 15.88
C VAL A 48 4.09 7.55 16.00
N GLN A 49 2.91 8.10 16.26
CA GLN A 49 2.83 9.36 16.99
C GLN A 49 3.26 9.05 18.42
N GLY A 50 4.39 9.64 18.84
CA GLY A 50 4.67 9.77 20.27
C GLY A 50 3.67 10.71 20.94
#